data_AF-A0AA42QN09-F1
#
_entry.id   AF-A0AA42QN09-F1
#
_cell.length_a   1.000
_cell.length_b   1.000
_cell.length_c   1.000
_cell.angle_alpha   90.00
_cell.angle_beta   90.00
_cell.angle_gamma   90.00
#
_symmetry.space_group_name_H-M   'P 1'
#
loop_
_entity.id
_entity.type
_entity.pdbx_description
1 polymer ?
#
loop_
_entity_poly.entity_id
_entity_poly.type
_entity_poly.pdbx_seq_one_letter_code
_entity_poly.pdbx_strand_id
1 'polypeptide(L)' 'MPLILLWLIFAILVGFSAAGQNRSFILWFFIATLISPLFAWIILKVLSGK' A
#
# COMPACT_ATOMS: atom_id res chain seq x y z
N MET A 1 -13.62 -7.03 -7.47
CA MET A 1 -12.45 -7.22 -8.35
C MET A 1 -11.66 -5.93 -8.65
N PRO A 2 -12.25 -4.79 -9.03
CA PRO A 2 -11.47 -3.60 -9.39
C PRO A 2 -10.60 -3.03 -8.25
N LEU A 3 -11.06 -3.15 -7.00
CA LEU A 3 -10.33 -2.67 -5.82
C LEU A 3 -8.97 -3.37 -5.61
N ILE A 4 -8.90 -4.68 -5.90
CA ILE A 4 -7.67 -5.47 -5.76
C ILE A 4 -6.64 -5.02 -6.80
N LEU A 5 -7.08 -4.74 -8.03
CA LEU A 5 -6.21 -4.21 -9.08
C LEU A 5 -5.67 -2.82 -8.70
N LEU A 6 -6.53 -1.93 -8.20
CA LEU A 6 -6.11 -0.60 -7.78
C LEU A 6 -5.09 -0.66 -6.62
N TRP A 7 -5.32 -1.55 -5.66
CA TRP A 7 -4.40 -1.82 -4.55
C TRP A 7 -3.04 -2.33 -5.05
N LEU A 8 -3.03 -3.29 -5.98
CA LEU A 8 -1.79 -3.83 -6.54
C LEU A 8 -1.03 -2.77 -7.35
N ILE A 9 -1.72 -1.98 -8.17
CA ILE A 9 -1.14 -0.85 -8.90
C ILE A 9 -0.51 0.14 -7.91
N PHE A 10 -1.19 0.48 -6.82
CA PHE A 10 -0.64 1.35 -5.79
C PHE A 10 0.63 0.77 -5.15
N ALA A 11 0.63 -0.52 -4.79
CA ALA A 11 1.81 -1.19 -4.25
C ALA A 11 3.00 -1.17 -5.23
N ILE A 12 2.74 -1.35 -6.53
CA ILE A 12 3.75 -1.25 -7.59
C ILE A 12 4.33 0.17 -7.66
N LEU A 13 3.48 1.20 -7.60
CA LEU A 13 3.93 2.60 -7.61
C LEU A 13 4.82 2.94 -6.41
N VAL A 14 4.49 2.42 -5.21
CA VAL A 14 5.34 2.57 -4.03
C VAL A 14 6.70 1.90 -4.23
N GLY A 15 6.72 0.70 -4.83
CA GLY A 15 7.96 0.02 -5.21
C GLY A 15 8.83 0.88 -6.13
N PHE A 16 8.25 1.47 -7.18
CA PHE A 16 8.98 2.35 -8.10
C PHE A 16 9.47 3.64 -7.43
N SER A 17 8.66 4.24 -6.56
CA SER A 17 9.06 5.41 -5.78
C SER A 17 10.23 5.11 -4.84
N ALA A 18 10.27 3.92 -4.24
CA ALA A 18 11.38 3.47 -3.41
C ALA A 18 12.65 3.17 -4.23
N ALA A 19 12.50 2.58 -5.41
CA ALA A 19 13.62 2.33 -6.33
C ALA A 19 14.30 3.63 -6.75
N GLY A 20 13.53 4.70 -7.02
CA GLY A 20 14.06 6.04 -7.30
C GLY A 20 14.84 6.67 -6.14
N GLN A 21 14.72 6.14 -4.92
CA GLN A 21 15.45 6.57 -3.73
C GLN A 21 16.58 5.60 -3.33
N ASN A 22 17.08 4.77 -4.27
CA ASN A 22 18.08 3.72 -4.02
C ASN A 22 17.66 2.71 -2.93
N ARG A 23 16.37 2.44 -2.78
CA ARG A 23 15.84 1.39 -1.90
C ARG A 23 15.34 0.19 -2.71
N SER A 24 15.22 -0.97 -2.06
CA SER A 24 14.79 -2.21 -2.74
C SER A 24 13.32 -2.18 -3.17
N PHE A 25 13.07 -2.22 -4.48
CA PHE A 25 11.72 -2.28 -5.06
C PHE A 25 10.88 -3.39 -4.43
N ILE A 26 11.41 -4.62 -4.44
CA ILE A 26 10.70 -5.82 -3.98
C ILE A 26 10.29 -5.69 -2.51
N LEU A 27 11.22 -5.24 -1.67
CA LEU A 27 10.96 -5.08 -0.23
C LEU A 27 9.85 -4.05 0.00
N TRP A 28 9.93 -2.90 -0.65
CA TRP A 28 8.94 -1.83 -0.48
C TRP A 28 7.59 -2.15 -1.12
N PHE A 29 7.56 -2.91 -2.22
CA PHE A 29 6.34 -3.46 -2.81
C PHE A 29 5.61 -4.39 -1.82
N PHE A 30 6.33 -5.33 -1.18
CA PHE A 30 5.72 -6.23 -0.20
C PHE A 30 5.24 -5.49 1.04
N ILE A 31 6.03 -4.52 1.54
CA ILE A 31 5.61 -3.63 2.62
C ILE A 31 4.30 -2.94 2.23
N ALA A 32 4.26 -2.25 1.09
CA ALA A 32 3.06 -1.53 0.64
C ALA A 32 1.85 -2.46 0.47
N THR A 33 2.05 -3.65 -0.08
CA THR A 33 1.02 -4.68 -0.24
C THR A 33 0.40 -5.05 1.11
N LEU A 34 1.22 -5.39 2.11
CA LEU A 34 0.76 -5.85 3.42
C LEU A 34 0.22 -4.73 4.31
N ILE A 35 0.81 -3.54 4.26
CA ILE A 35 0.48 -2.41 5.13
C ILE A 35 -0.73 -1.61 4.64
N SER A 36 -0.99 -1.56 3.33
CA SER A 36 -2.18 -0.87 2.79
C SER A 36 -3.51 -1.31 3.43
N PRO A 37 -3.84 -2.61 3.57
CA PRO A 37 -5.07 -3.03 4.24
C PRO A 37 -5.07 -2.72 5.75
N LEU A 38 -3.91 -2.73 6.41
CA LEU A 38 -3.79 -2.33 7.81
C LEU A 38 -4.12 -0.84 7.98
N PHE A 39 -3.57 0.03 7.12
CA PHE A 39 -3.93 1.45 7.12
C PHE A 39 -5.40 1.68 6.79
N ALA A 40 -5.96 0.98 5.81
CA ALA A 40 -7.38 1.07 5.49
C ALA A 40 -8.26 0.69 6.68
N TRP A 41 -7.91 -0.36 7.42
CA TRP A 41 -8.62 -0.77 8.64
C TRP A 41 -8.53 0.27 9.76
N ILE A 42 -7.34 0.85 9.98
CA ILE A 42 -7.14 1.93 10.96
C ILE A 42 -7.98 3.15 10.57
N ILE A 43 -7.95 3.57 9.31
CA ILE A 43 -8.75 4.69 8.80
C ILE A 43 -10.24 4.42 9.01
N LEU A 44 -10.72 3.21 8.70
CA LEU A 44 -12.10 2.83 8.96
C LEU A 44 -12.43 2.90 10.45
N LYS A 45 -11.55 2.48 11.35
CA LYS A 45 -11.77 2.59 12.80
C LYS A 45 -11.84 4.04 13.27
N VAL A 46 -10.96 4.91 12.77
CA VAL A 46 -10.94 6.34 13.11
C VAL A 46 -12.17 7.05 12.55
N LEU A 47 -12.55 6.79 11.31
CA LEU A 47 -13.69 7.43 10.64
C LEU A 47 -15.04 6.84 11.05
N SER A 48 -15.08 5.58 11.46
CA SER A 48 -16.30 4.91 11.96
C SER A 48 -16.52 5.12 13.46
N GLY A 49 -15.73 5.98 14.10
CA GLY A 49 -15.97 6.47 15.45
C GLY A 49 -17.25 7.32 15.50
N LYS A 50 -18.40 6.65 15.62
CA LYS A 50 -19.54 7.15 16.39
C LYS A 50 -19.36 6.73 17.84
#